data_AF-A0A959FF11-F1
#
_entry.id   AF-A0A959FF11-F1
#
_cell.length_a   1.000
_cell.length_b   1.000
_cell.length_c   1.000
_cell.angle_alpha   90.00
_cell.angle_beta   90.00
_cell.angle_gamma   90.00
#
_symmetry.space_group_name_H-M   'P 1'
#
loop_
_entity.id
_entity.type
_entity.pdbx_description
1 polymer ?
#
loop_
_entity_poly.entity_id
_entity_poly.type
_entity_poly.pdbx_seq_one_letter_code
_entity_poly.pdbx_strand_id
1 'polypeptide(L)'
;MTESQFENLSLLPERHPTKDFFIADIFDNLPFKDDIASMEHPIFTLSKKKDLRDLEYRYGDVRISIQPTSDGLPNIFDKDVLLYCGSMLMEQINKGTIPPKTLRISSHDLLVATNRPTSGEGYTLLKKALDRLSGVKIKTNIKTNKREITERFGLIDKYTIIESSRVKKRMVRLEITLSDWFYNSIIGKEVLTINREYFRLGKALERRLYEIARKHCGKNPEWSIGLKKLK
;
A
#
# COMPACT_ATOMS: atom_id res chain seq x y z
N MET A 1 -0.26 21.27 29.33
CA MET A 1 -0.86 21.43 27.99
C MET A 1 -2.11 20.57 27.97
N THR A 2 -3.27 21.21 27.92
CA THR A 2 -4.60 20.60 28.04
C THR A 2 -4.97 19.78 26.79
N GLU A 3 -5.69 18.67 27.00
CA GLU A 3 -6.13 17.68 26.00
C GLU A 3 -7.01 18.22 24.85
N SER A 4 -7.32 19.52 24.83
CA SER A 4 -8.29 20.14 23.91
C SER A 4 -7.71 20.65 22.58
N GLN A 5 -6.52 20.21 22.16
CA GLN A 5 -5.89 20.64 20.88
C GLN A 5 -5.77 19.53 19.82
N PHE A 6 -6.24 18.30 20.09
CA PHE A 6 -6.23 17.19 19.12
C PHE A 6 -7.54 17.02 18.32
N GLU A 7 -8.33 18.09 18.19
CA GLU A 7 -9.70 18.03 17.67
C GLU A 7 -9.83 17.86 16.13
N ASN A 8 -8.83 17.35 15.39
CA ASN A 8 -8.96 17.28 13.93
C ASN A 8 -8.15 16.19 13.20
N LEU A 9 -8.10 14.97 13.74
CA LEU A 9 -8.07 13.79 12.86
C LEU A 9 -9.52 13.33 12.65
N SER A 10 -10.25 14.06 11.80
CA SER A 10 -11.54 13.58 11.31
C SER A 10 -11.27 12.42 10.36
N LEU A 11 -11.18 11.23 10.96
CA LEU A 11 -11.17 9.98 10.23
C LEU A 11 -12.36 9.98 9.29
N LEU A 12 -12.13 9.61 8.03
CA LEU A 12 -13.20 9.38 7.09
C LEU A 12 -14.22 8.40 7.70
N PRO A 13 -15.51 8.48 7.34
CA PRO A 13 -16.49 7.54 7.84
C PRO A 13 -16.07 6.10 7.54
N GLU A 14 -16.41 5.18 8.43
CA GLU A 14 -16.37 3.75 8.10
C GLU A 14 -17.44 3.51 7.04
N ARG A 15 -17.00 3.31 5.78
CA ARG A 15 -17.92 3.20 4.63
C ARG A 15 -18.64 1.86 4.59
N HIS A 16 -18.06 0.86 5.24
CA HIS A 16 -18.54 -0.52 5.24
C HIS A 16 -18.66 -1.01 6.69
N PRO A 17 -19.60 -0.45 7.48
CA PRO A 17 -19.80 -0.84 8.88
C PRO A 17 -20.42 -2.23 8.99
N THR A 18 -21.31 -2.57 8.05
CA THR A 18 -21.86 -3.91 7.87
C THR A 18 -20.99 -4.62 6.83
N LYS A 19 -20.18 -5.55 7.29
CA LYS A 19 -19.38 -6.39 6.39
C LYS A 19 -20.22 -7.59 5.97
N ASP A 20 -20.17 -7.95 4.69
CA ASP A 20 -20.82 -9.18 4.22
C ASP A 20 -20.31 -10.36 5.06
N PHE A 21 -21.23 -11.26 5.45
CA PHE A 21 -20.92 -12.43 6.28
C PHE A 21 -19.77 -13.30 5.75
N PHE A 22 -19.49 -13.26 4.44
CA PHE A 22 -18.39 -13.99 3.81
C PHE A 22 -17.03 -13.26 3.84
N ILE A 23 -17.03 -11.93 4.05
CA ILE A 23 -15.82 -11.08 4.12
C ILE A 23 -15.34 -10.94 5.57
N ALA A 24 -16.28 -10.98 6.52
CA ALA A 24 -16.04 -10.78 7.96
C ALA A 24 -14.93 -11.69 8.51
N ASP A 25 -14.91 -12.98 8.15
CA ASP A 25 -13.95 -13.93 8.75
C ASP A 25 -12.49 -13.70 8.35
N ILE A 26 -12.21 -13.18 7.14
CA ILE A 26 -10.82 -13.02 6.67
C ILE A 26 -10.22 -11.71 7.17
N PHE A 27 -10.95 -10.59 7.19
CA PHE A 27 -10.37 -9.26 7.49
C PHE A 27 -10.78 -8.64 8.83
N ASP A 28 -11.72 -9.23 9.58
CA ASP A 28 -12.00 -8.76 10.95
C ASP A 28 -10.85 -9.09 11.89
N ASN A 29 -10.15 -10.20 11.63
CA ASN A 29 -9.05 -10.70 12.45
C ASN A 29 -7.68 -10.64 11.77
N LEU A 30 -7.60 -10.39 10.46
CA LEU A 30 -6.30 -10.32 9.78
C LEU A 30 -5.66 -8.94 9.96
N PRO A 31 -4.54 -8.84 10.71
CA PRO A 31 -3.80 -7.60 10.79
C PRO A 31 -3.26 -7.20 9.42
N PHE A 32 -3.51 -5.95 9.01
CA PHE A 32 -2.90 -5.42 7.80
C PHE A 32 -1.40 -5.26 7.97
N LYS A 33 -0.67 -5.57 6.90
CA LYS A 33 0.79 -5.57 6.83
C LYS A 33 1.26 -4.56 5.81
N ASP A 34 2.28 -3.82 6.18
CA ASP A 34 2.93 -2.86 5.32
C ASP A 34 4.45 -3.03 5.40
N ASP A 35 5.13 -2.84 4.27
CA ASP A 35 6.56 -3.11 4.13
C ASP A 35 7.41 -2.00 4.76
N ILE A 36 8.47 -2.41 5.44
CA ILE A 36 9.32 -1.51 6.21
C ILE A 36 10.02 -0.47 5.32
N ALA A 37 10.42 -0.87 4.12
CA ALA A 37 11.20 -0.03 3.23
C ALA A 37 10.40 1.17 2.70
N SER A 38 9.15 0.96 2.30
CA SER A 38 8.27 2.03 1.83
C SER A 38 7.73 2.91 2.96
N MET A 39 7.64 2.39 4.20
CA MET A 39 7.39 3.24 5.37
C MET A 39 8.57 4.19 5.63
N GLU A 40 9.79 3.70 5.50
CA GLU A 40 11.01 4.49 5.78
C GLU A 40 11.30 5.49 4.66
N HIS A 41 11.24 5.06 3.41
CA HIS A 41 11.65 5.86 2.26
C HIS A 41 10.46 6.29 1.37
N PRO A 42 10.52 7.48 0.74
CA PRO A 42 9.40 8.03 -0.01
C PRO A 42 9.23 7.37 -1.38
N ILE A 43 8.57 6.21 -1.41
CA ILE A 43 8.26 5.47 -2.65
C ILE A 43 6.98 6.02 -3.32
N PHE A 44 6.06 6.58 -2.54
CA PHE A 44 4.77 7.07 -3.00
C PHE A 44 4.69 8.60 -2.93
N THR A 45 4.14 9.24 -3.97
CA THR A 45 3.89 10.68 -3.91
C THR A 45 2.76 11.01 -2.93
N LEU A 46 2.89 12.14 -2.22
CA LEU A 46 1.83 12.68 -1.38
C LEU A 46 0.83 13.53 -2.17
N SER A 47 1.13 13.82 -3.44
CA SER A 47 0.21 14.54 -4.32
C SER A 47 -0.97 13.64 -4.70
N LYS A 48 -2.20 14.16 -4.50
CA LYS A 48 -3.42 13.56 -5.09
C LYS A 48 -3.60 13.93 -6.56
N LYS A 49 -2.92 14.97 -7.03
CA LYS A 49 -2.91 15.37 -8.44
C LYS A 49 -1.89 14.52 -9.19
N LYS A 50 -2.13 14.35 -10.50
CA LYS A 50 -1.20 13.69 -11.42
C LYS A 50 0.19 14.33 -11.32
N ASP A 51 1.16 13.53 -10.90
CA ASP A 51 2.56 13.94 -10.68
C ASP A 51 3.43 13.23 -11.71
N LEU A 52 4.02 14.00 -12.64
CA LEU A 52 4.82 13.50 -13.76
C LEU A 52 6.32 13.77 -13.56
N ARG A 53 6.74 14.09 -12.34
CA ARG A 53 8.16 14.31 -12.04
C ARG A 53 8.89 12.98 -11.95
N ASP A 54 10.10 12.93 -12.51
CA ASP A 54 11.08 11.92 -12.12
C ASP A 54 11.58 12.26 -10.71
N LEU A 55 11.43 11.33 -9.77
CA LEU A 55 11.88 11.52 -8.39
C LEU A 55 13.25 10.91 -8.18
N GLU A 56 14.12 11.66 -7.53
CA GLU A 56 15.41 11.20 -7.04
C GLU A 56 15.45 11.46 -5.53
N TYR A 57 15.73 10.42 -4.76
CA TYR A 57 15.85 10.47 -3.31
C TYR A 57 17.18 9.87 -2.87
N ARG A 58 17.86 10.55 -1.94
CA ARG A 58 19.10 10.09 -1.32
C ARG A 58 19.06 10.33 0.18
N TYR A 59 19.37 9.30 0.95
CA TYR A 59 19.51 9.40 2.40
C TYR A 59 20.54 8.38 2.90
N GLY A 60 21.65 8.86 3.43
CA GLY A 60 22.81 8.01 3.70
C GLY A 60 23.26 7.29 2.42
N ASP A 61 23.38 5.98 2.49
CA ASP A 61 23.74 5.13 1.34
C ASP A 61 22.54 4.76 0.46
N VAL A 62 21.31 5.04 0.88
CA VAL A 62 20.10 4.71 0.13
C VAL A 62 19.91 5.67 -1.03
N ARG A 63 19.63 5.12 -2.22
CA ARG A 63 19.31 5.86 -3.44
C ARG A 63 18.06 5.27 -4.06
N ILE A 64 17.08 6.11 -4.36
CA ILE A 64 15.86 5.73 -5.07
C ILE A 64 15.66 6.68 -6.25
N SER A 65 15.41 6.11 -7.42
CA SER A 65 14.96 6.82 -8.62
C SER A 65 13.59 6.26 -9.03
N ILE A 66 12.62 7.13 -9.27
CA ILE A 66 11.25 6.73 -9.64
C ILE A 66 10.81 7.51 -10.87
N GLN A 67 10.49 6.79 -11.94
CA GLN A 67 9.91 7.37 -13.14
C GLN A 67 8.41 7.06 -13.22
N PRO A 68 7.57 8.09 -13.45
CA PRO A 68 6.11 7.95 -13.51
C PRO A 68 5.64 7.26 -14.78
N THR A 69 4.37 6.89 -14.78
CA THR A 69 3.64 6.53 -16.01
C THR A 69 3.03 7.76 -16.66
N SER A 70 2.39 7.57 -17.82
CA SER A 70 1.50 8.59 -18.41
C SER A 70 0.37 9.01 -17.47
N ASP A 71 0.00 8.22 -16.46
CA ASP A 71 -0.99 8.54 -15.43
C ASP A 71 -0.39 9.15 -14.16
N GLY A 72 0.93 9.30 -14.10
CA GLY A 72 1.69 9.87 -12.98
C GLY A 72 2.27 8.83 -12.01
N LEU A 73 2.95 9.33 -10.99
CA LEU A 73 3.50 8.52 -9.90
C LEU A 73 2.40 7.86 -9.06
N PRO A 74 2.60 6.62 -8.57
CA PRO A 74 1.71 6.03 -7.59
C PRO A 74 1.71 6.89 -6.32
N ASN A 75 0.52 7.21 -5.82
CA ASN A 75 0.36 7.99 -4.60
C ASN A 75 0.18 7.08 -3.38
N ILE A 76 0.28 7.65 -2.18
CA ILE A 76 0.21 6.88 -0.92
C ILE A 76 -1.12 6.11 -0.74
N PHE A 77 -2.20 6.50 -1.42
CA PHE A 77 -3.45 5.75 -1.39
C PHE A 77 -3.38 4.51 -2.28
N ASP A 78 -2.65 4.55 -3.41
CA ASP A 78 -2.46 3.39 -4.29
C ASP A 78 -1.80 2.23 -3.56
N LYS A 79 -0.93 2.55 -2.59
CA LYS A 79 -0.29 1.61 -1.67
C LYS A 79 -1.28 0.66 -0.97
N ASP A 80 -2.54 1.07 -0.76
CA ASP A 80 -3.57 0.21 -0.15
C ASP A 80 -3.72 -1.15 -0.85
N VAL A 81 -3.48 -1.21 -2.17
CA VAL A 81 -3.48 -2.46 -2.94
C VAL A 81 -2.35 -3.40 -2.48
N LEU A 82 -1.16 -2.84 -2.25
CA LEU A 82 0.00 -3.60 -1.77
C LEU A 82 -0.20 -4.05 -0.31
N LEU A 83 -0.74 -3.19 0.56
CA LEU A 83 -1.08 -3.55 1.94
C LEU A 83 -2.05 -4.74 1.97
N TYR A 84 -3.10 -4.70 1.16
CA TYR A 84 -4.05 -5.81 1.04
C TYR A 84 -3.36 -7.10 0.58
N CYS A 85 -2.57 -7.03 -0.50
CA CYS A 85 -1.85 -8.20 -1.03
C CYS A 85 -0.82 -8.76 -0.04
N GLY A 86 0.00 -7.90 0.57
CA GLY A 86 1.01 -8.30 1.55
C GLY A 86 0.40 -8.96 2.78
N SER A 87 -0.77 -8.48 3.22
CA SER A 87 -1.51 -9.08 4.33
C SER A 87 -1.99 -10.51 4.00
N MET A 88 -2.52 -10.72 2.79
CA MET A 88 -2.92 -12.05 2.30
C MET A 88 -1.76 -13.03 2.17
N LEU A 89 -0.57 -12.55 1.77
CA LEU A 89 0.63 -13.39 1.70
C LEU A 89 1.15 -13.73 3.10
N MET A 90 1.16 -12.76 4.02
CA MET A 90 1.57 -12.99 5.40
C MET A 90 0.65 -13.99 6.11
N GLU A 91 -0.64 -13.97 5.82
CA GLU A 91 -1.58 -14.95 6.36
C GLU A 91 -1.24 -16.39 5.92
N GLN A 92 -0.86 -16.57 4.66
CA GLN A 92 -0.41 -17.86 4.14
C GLN A 92 0.90 -18.30 4.82
N ILE A 93 1.86 -17.38 4.97
CA ILE A 93 3.11 -17.65 5.70
C ILE A 93 2.82 -18.06 7.15
N ASN A 94 1.88 -17.40 7.83
CA ASN A 94 1.50 -17.72 9.21
C ASN A 94 0.84 -19.11 9.31
N LYS A 95 0.16 -19.56 8.25
CA LYS A 95 -0.39 -20.91 8.11
C LYS A 95 0.67 -21.96 7.71
N GLY A 96 1.93 -21.56 7.58
CA GLY A 96 3.03 -22.45 7.19
C GLY A 96 3.05 -22.80 5.71
N THR A 97 2.32 -22.08 4.86
CA THR A 97 2.34 -22.31 3.40
C THR A 97 3.30 -21.36 2.69
N ILE A 98 3.78 -21.78 1.52
CA ILE A 98 4.55 -20.92 0.64
C ILE A 98 3.56 -20.02 -0.10
N PRO A 99 3.56 -18.70 0.13
CA PRO A 99 2.62 -17.80 -0.54
C PRO A 99 2.91 -17.72 -2.05
N PRO A 100 1.90 -17.58 -2.92
CA PRO A 100 2.13 -17.37 -4.34
C PRO A 100 2.57 -15.93 -4.63
N LYS A 101 3.42 -15.74 -5.65
CA LYS A 101 3.77 -14.40 -6.18
C LYS A 101 2.60 -13.73 -6.91
N THR A 102 1.69 -14.53 -7.49
CA THR A 102 0.46 -14.06 -8.15
C THR A 102 -0.76 -14.37 -7.30
N LEU A 103 -1.49 -13.34 -6.92
CA LEU A 103 -2.71 -13.41 -6.13
C LEU A 103 -3.95 -13.26 -7.00
N ARG A 104 -4.97 -14.11 -6.79
CA ARG A 104 -6.30 -13.93 -7.36
C ARG A 104 -7.28 -13.50 -6.27
N ILE A 105 -7.80 -12.28 -6.36
CA ILE A 105 -8.58 -11.65 -5.30
C ILE A 105 -9.90 -11.08 -5.82
N SER A 106 -10.89 -10.96 -4.94
CA SER A 106 -12.12 -10.20 -5.20
C SER A 106 -11.81 -8.71 -5.22
N SER A 107 -12.24 -8.03 -6.27
CA SER A 107 -12.08 -6.57 -6.38
C SER A 107 -12.95 -5.83 -5.38
N HIS A 108 -14.14 -6.37 -5.09
CA HIS A 108 -15.06 -5.82 -4.10
C HIS A 108 -14.45 -5.90 -2.70
N ASP A 109 -13.87 -7.05 -2.33
CA ASP A 109 -13.33 -7.28 -1.00
C ASP A 109 -12.12 -6.38 -0.75
N LEU A 110 -11.27 -6.17 -1.75
CA LEU A 110 -10.18 -5.20 -1.67
C LEU A 110 -10.71 -3.79 -1.39
N LEU A 111 -11.75 -3.35 -2.08
CA LEU A 111 -12.35 -2.02 -1.87
C LEU A 111 -12.94 -1.89 -0.47
N VAL A 112 -13.65 -2.91 0.00
CA VAL A 112 -14.25 -2.95 1.34
C VAL A 112 -13.17 -2.92 2.43
N ALA A 113 -12.19 -3.81 2.32
CA ALA A 113 -11.11 -3.99 3.28
C ALA A 113 -10.25 -2.73 3.44
N THR A 114 -10.08 -1.96 2.36
CA THR A 114 -9.29 -0.71 2.34
C THR A 114 -10.15 0.55 2.51
N ASN A 115 -11.39 0.42 2.97
CA ASN A 115 -12.36 1.51 3.19
C ASN A 115 -12.56 2.43 1.96
N ARG A 116 -12.43 1.89 0.75
CA ARG A 116 -12.64 2.60 -0.52
C ARG A 116 -14.12 2.55 -0.92
N PRO A 117 -14.61 3.53 -1.70
CA PRO A 117 -15.95 3.43 -2.29
C PRO A 117 -16.09 2.18 -3.16
N THR A 118 -17.26 1.53 -3.11
CA THR A 118 -17.62 0.37 -3.94
C THR A 118 -18.52 0.76 -5.13
N SER A 119 -18.64 2.07 -5.41
CA SER A 119 -19.31 2.61 -6.60
C SER A 119 -18.44 2.43 -7.85
N GLY A 120 -19.01 2.66 -9.05
CA GLY A 120 -18.26 2.59 -10.31
C GLY A 120 -17.02 3.51 -10.37
N GLU A 121 -17.08 4.65 -9.66
CA GLU A 121 -15.92 5.53 -9.49
C GLU A 121 -14.79 4.84 -8.70
N GLY A 122 -15.12 4.13 -7.63
CA GLY A 122 -14.15 3.37 -6.83
C GLY A 122 -13.39 2.33 -7.64
N TYR A 123 -14.08 1.58 -8.49
CA TYR A 123 -13.44 0.63 -9.44
C TYR A 123 -12.60 1.34 -10.51
N THR A 124 -13.03 2.51 -10.98
CA THR A 124 -12.25 3.32 -11.93
C THR A 124 -10.95 3.81 -11.30
N LEU A 125 -11.01 4.28 -10.05
CA LEU A 125 -9.84 4.70 -9.28
C LEU A 125 -8.91 3.52 -8.97
N LEU A 126 -9.46 2.34 -8.67
CA LEU A 126 -8.69 1.11 -8.49
C LEU A 126 -7.91 0.74 -9.77
N LYS A 127 -8.56 0.80 -10.94
CA LYS A 127 -7.87 0.56 -12.22
C LYS A 127 -6.71 1.53 -12.43
N LYS A 128 -6.93 2.84 -12.23
CA LYS A 128 -5.86 3.85 -12.33
C LYS A 128 -4.71 3.62 -11.33
N ALA A 129 -5.03 3.13 -10.13
CA ALA A 129 -4.01 2.74 -9.15
C ALA A 129 -3.16 1.58 -9.67
N LEU A 130 -3.78 0.54 -10.21
CA LEU A 130 -3.09 -0.61 -10.81
C LEU A 130 -2.22 -0.19 -12.01
N ASP A 131 -2.70 0.72 -12.85
CA ASP A 131 -1.94 1.27 -13.98
C ASP A 131 -0.66 1.98 -13.50
N ARG A 132 -0.75 2.82 -12.46
CA ARG A 132 0.43 3.47 -11.87
C ARG A 132 1.37 2.48 -11.18
N LEU A 133 0.85 1.56 -10.37
CA LEU A 133 1.64 0.57 -9.63
C LEU A 133 2.41 -0.36 -10.58
N SER A 134 1.81 -0.75 -11.70
CA SER A 134 2.42 -1.66 -12.67
C SER A 134 3.38 -0.97 -13.64
N GLY A 135 3.06 0.27 -14.03
CA GLY A 135 3.86 0.99 -15.02
C GLY A 135 5.04 1.79 -14.46
N VAL A 136 5.00 2.19 -13.18
CA VAL A 136 6.10 2.96 -12.55
C VAL A 136 7.44 2.22 -12.71
N LYS A 137 8.54 2.95 -12.90
CA LYS A 137 9.87 2.36 -12.93
C LYS A 137 10.70 2.86 -11.77
N ILE A 138 10.94 1.97 -10.81
CA ILE A 138 11.71 2.22 -9.60
C ILE A 138 13.08 1.57 -9.78
N LYS A 139 14.14 2.31 -9.44
CA LYS A 139 15.50 1.79 -9.27
C LYS A 139 15.97 2.15 -7.87
N THR A 140 16.40 1.16 -7.09
CA THR A 140 16.87 1.37 -5.72
C THR A 140 17.97 0.38 -5.33
N ASN A 141 18.78 0.72 -4.34
CA ASN A 141 19.74 -0.18 -3.70
C ASN A 141 19.27 -0.69 -2.33
N ILE A 142 18.00 -0.46 -1.97
CA ILE A 142 17.40 -1.02 -0.76
C ILE A 142 17.34 -2.54 -0.91
N LYS A 143 17.97 -3.24 0.04
CA LYS A 143 17.97 -4.71 0.11
C LYS A 143 16.68 -5.21 0.73
N THR A 144 16.05 -6.20 0.12
CA THR A 144 14.93 -6.94 0.71
C THR A 144 15.28 -8.41 0.82
N ASN A 145 15.06 -9.01 1.99
CA ASN A 145 15.43 -10.41 2.28
C ASN A 145 16.89 -10.74 1.88
N LYS A 146 17.83 -9.87 2.26
CA LYS A 146 19.27 -9.94 1.94
C LYS A 146 19.62 -9.90 0.44
N ARG A 147 18.66 -9.61 -0.44
CA ARG A 147 18.87 -9.47 -1.89
C ARG A 147 18.87 -8.01 -2.27
N GLU A 148 19.90 -7.58 -2.97
CA GLU A 148 19.93 -6.28 -3.63
C GLU A 148 19.44 -6.45 -5.06
N ILE A 149 18.35 -5.78 -5.41
CA ILE A 149 17.79 -5.81 -6.77
C ILE A 149 18.09 -4.45 -7.40
N THR A 150 19.12 -4.39 -8.25
CA THR A 150 19.38 -3.21 -9.08
C THR A 150 18.69 -3.39 -10.43
N GLU A 151 17.36 -3.35 -10.43
CA GLU A 151 16.55 -3.41 -11.65
C GLU A 151 15.55 -2.24 -11.71
N ARG A 152 15.05 -1.96 -12.91
CA ARG A 152 13.94 -1.00 -13.12
C ARG A 152 12.62 -1.77 -13.03
N PHE A 153 12.04 -1.87 -11.83
CA PHE A 153 10.82 -2.64 -11.56
C PHE A 153 9.60 -1.73 -11.31
N GLY A 154 8.40 -2.27 -11.50
CA GLY A 154 7.15 -1.68 -11.01
C GLY A 154 6.81 -2.22 -9.62
N LEU A 155 5.94 -1.57 -8.87
CA LEU A 155 5.54 -2.09 -7.54
C LEU A 155 4.74 -3.39 -7.65
N ILE A 156 4.07 -3.60 -8.78
CA ILE A 156 3.55 -4.89 -9.24
C ILE A 156 4.10 -5.17 -10.64
N ASP A 157 4.34 -6.43 -10.98
CA ASP A 157 4.87 -6.82 -12.29
C ASP A 157 3.75 -6.86 -13.34
N LYS A 158 2.56 -7.31 -12.93
CA LYS A 158 1.40 -7.49 -13.82
C LYS A 158 0.11 -7.45 -13.03
N TYR A 159 -0.95 -6.97 -13.66
CA TYR A 159 -2.32 -7.24 -13.20
C TYR A 159 -3.22 -7.70 -14.35
N THR A 160 -4.31 -8.38 -14.02
CA THR A 160 -5.36 -8.78 -14.97
C THR A 160 -6.72 -8.56 -14.32
N ILE A 161 -7.59 -7.84 -15.02
CA ILE A 161 -8.97 -7.59 -14.60
C ILE A 161 -9.86 -8.66 -15.21
N ILE A 162 -10.59 -9.38 -14.36
CA ILE A 162 -11.58 -10.37 -14.76
C ILE A 162 -12.96 -9.75 -14.60
N GLU A 163 -13.64 -9.54 -15.72
CA GLU A 163 -14.99 -8.96 -15.76
C GLU A 163 -16.09 -10.03 -15.65
N SER A 164 -17.28 -9.61 -15.24
CA SER A 164 -18.47 -10.46 -15.18
C SER A 164 -18.90 -10.87 -16.59
N SER A 165 -19.14 -12.17 -16.79
CA SER A 165 -19.75 -12.68 -18.02
C SER A 165 -21.22 -12.27 -18.17
N ARG A 166 -21.89 -11.86 -17.09
CA ARG A 166 -23.32 -11.49 -17.07
C ARG A 166 -23.55 -9.98 -17.17
N VAL A 167 -22.62 -9.18 -16.66
CA VAL A 167 -22.75 -7.71 -16.60
C VAL A 167 -21.53 -7.07 -17.23
N LYS A 168 -21.72 -6.45 -18.40
CA LYS A 168 -20.66 -5.80 -19.17
C LYS A 168 -19.92 -4.75 -18.33
N LYS A 169 -18.58 -4.72 -18.42
CA LYS A 169 -17.69 -3.77 -17.71
C LYS A 169 -17.74 -3.84 -16.18
N ARG A 170 -18.32 -4.89 -15.60
CA ARG A 170 -18.29 -5.11 -14.14
C ARG A 170 -17.04 -5.90 -13.77
N MET A 171 -16.07 -5.26 -13.14
CA MET A 171 -14.92 -5.92 -12.54
C MET A 171 -15.38 -6.84 -11.39
N VAL A 172 -14.95 -8.11 -11.42
CA VAL A 172 -15.30 -9.11 -10.39
C VAL A 172 -14.06 -9.57 -9.63
N ARG A 173 -12.97 -9.88 -10.34
CA ARG A 173 -11.71 -10.33 -9.74
C ARG A 173 -10.52 -9.63 -10.35
N LEU A 174 -9.43 -9.62 -9.57
CA LEU A 174 -8.10 -9.21 -10.01
C LEU A 174 -7.15 -10.39 -9.86
N GLU A 175 -6.27 -10.57 -10.85
CA GLU A 175 -5.03 -11.32 -10.69
C GLU A 175 -3.88 -10.32 -10.64
N ILE A 176 -3.08 -10.34 -9.59
CA ILE A 176 -1.98 -9.39 -9.36
C ILE A 176 -0.69 -10.19 -9.13
N THR A 177 0.30 -10.02 -9.99
CA THR A 177 1.65 -10.52 -9.80
C THR A 177 2.47 -9.41 -9.14
N LEU A 178 2.92 -9.65 -7.90
CA LEU A 178 3.76 -8.71 -7.16
C LEU A 178 5.16 -8.66 -7.74
N SER A 179 5.86 -7.53 -7.59
CA SER A 179 7.27 -7.46 -7.97
C SER A 179 8.15 -8.29 -7.05
N ASP A 180 9.31 -8.73 -7.54
CA ASP A 180 10.28 -9.47 -6.70
C ASP A 180 10.71 -8.64 -5.50
N TRP A 181 10.88 -7.33 -5.67
CA TRP A 181 11.26 -6.43 -4.58
C TRP A 181 10.24 -6.45 -3.44
N PHE A 182 8.95 -6.26 -3.74
CA PHE A 182 7.89 -6.26 -2.73
C PHE A 182 7.64 -7.66 -2.17
N TYR A 183 7.56 -8.67 -3.04
CA TYR A 183 7.36 -10.06 -2.63
C TYR A 183 8.48 -10.56 -1.69
N ASN A 184 9.74 -10.27 -2.00
CA ASN A 184 10.87 -10.64 -1.13
C ASN A 184 10.80 -9.96 0.24
N SER A 185 10.33 -8.71 0.33
CA SER A 185 10.12 -8.05 1.63
C SER A 185 9.12 -8.81 2.51
N ILE A 186 8.02 -9.30 1.90
CA ILE A 186 7.03 -10.13 2.61
C ILE A 186 7.62 -11.47 3.05
N ILE A 187 8.32 -12.18 2.15
CA ILE A 187 8.97 -13.46 2.46
C ILE A 187 10.01 -13.31 3.58
N GLY A 188 10.79 -12.21 3.54
CA GLY A 188 11.76 -11.84 4.57
C GLY A 188 11.13 -11.40 5.90
N LYS A 189 9.80 -11.31 5.97
CA LYS A 189 9.03 -10.78 7.11
C LYS A 189 9.45 -9.35 7.48
N GLU A 190 9.88 -8.57 6.49
CA GLU A 190 10.28 -7.16 6.64
C GLU A 190 9.04 -6.25 6.61
N VAL A 191 8.06 -6.59 7.45
CA VAL A 191 6.74 -5.94 7.49
C VAL A 191 6.34 -5.57 8.90
N LEU A 192 5.50 -4.54 9.04
CA LEU A 192 4.87 -4.14 10.30
C LEU A 192 3.36 -4.23 10.21
N THR A 193 2.72 -4.61 11.32
CA THR A 193 1.26 -4.52 11.44
C THR A 193 0.84 -3.05 11.51
N ILE A 194 -0.15 -2.65 10.72
CA ILE A 194 -0.80 -1.33 10.81
C ILE A 194 -2.20 -1.43 11.41
N ASN A 195 -2.66 -0.35 12.02
CA ASN A 195 -4.01 -0.23 12.56
C ASN A 195 -5.01 -0.04 11.40
N ARG A 196 -6.18 -0.68 11.48
CA ARG A 196 -7.25 -0.58 10.47
C ARG A 196 -7.74 0.84 10.22
N GLU A 197 -7.68 1.70 11.23
CA GLU A 197 -8.01 3.13 11.14
C GLU A 197 -7.10 3.89 10.15
N TYR A 198 -5.94 3.32 9.77
CA TYR A 198 -5.07 3.85 8.72
C TYR A 198 -5.84 4.12 7.42
N PHE A 199 -6.75 3.23 7.02
CA PHE A 199 -7.52 3.38 5.78
C PHE A 199 -8.53 4.52 5.83
N ARG A 200 -8.85 5.02 7.03
CA ARG A 200 -9.73 6.17 7.26
C ARG A 200 -8.97 7.50 7.27
N LEU A 201 -7.64 7.49 7.28
CA LEU A 201 -6.83 8.71 7.10
C LEU A 201 -7.05 9.27 5.69
N GLY A 202 -7.66 10.45 5.63
CA GLY A 202 -8.12 11.07 4.38
C GLY A 202 -7.05 11.92 3.68
N LYS A 203 -6.05 12.41 4.41
CA LYS A 203 -4.95 13.21 3.84
C LYS A 203 -3.69 12.37 3.66
N ALA A 204 -2.97 12.62 2.57
CA ALA A 204 -1.74 11.90 2.26
C ALA A 204 -0.67 12.10 3.35
N LEU A 205 -0.56 13.32 3.87
CA LEU A 205 0.38 13.65 4.94
C LEU A 205 0.08 12.92 6.24
N GLU A 206 -1.20 12.73 6.59
CA GLU A 206 -1.61 11.98 7.79
C GLU A 206 -1.16 10.51 7.69
N ARG A 207 -1.36 9.88 6.52
CA ARG A 207 -0.87 8.52 6.24
C ARG A 207 0.65 8.43 6.30
N ARG A 208 1.35 9.40 5.71
CA ARG A 208 2.81 9.41 5.73
C ARG A 208 3.37 9.59 7.14
N LEU A 209 2.76 10.46 7.94
CA LEU A 209 3.15 10.65 9.34
C LEU A 209 2.92 9.36 10.14
N TYR A 210 1.79 8.68 9.91
CA TYR A 210 1.52 7.38 10.51
C TYR A 210 2.59 6.34 10.16
N GLU A 211 2.96 6.19 8.88
CA GLU A 211 3.99 5.23 8.43
C GLU A 211 5.34 5.49 9.10
N ILE A 212 5.79 6.75 9.12
CA ILE A 212 7.05 7.16 9.73
C ILE A 212 7.03 6.88 11.24
N ALA A 213 5.96 7.29 11.94
CA ALA A 213 5.81 7.01 13.37
C ALA A 213 5.78 5.49 13.64
N ARG A 214 5.04 4.73 12.81
CA ARG A 214 4.94 3.27 12.96
C ARG A 214 6.28 2.58 12.80
N LYS A 215 7.08 3.03 11.84
CA LYS A 215 8.42 2.53 11.57
C LYS A 215 9.42 2.88 12.69
N HIS A 216 9.42 4.12 13.18
CA HIS A 216 10.49 4.60 14.05
C HIS A 216 10.18 4.56 15.54
N CYS A 217 8.92 4.66 15.96
CA CYS A 217 8.60 4.61 17.39
C CYS A 217 8.80 3.19 17.96
N GLY A 218 8.51 2.13 17.20
CA GLY A 218 8.70 0.76 17.66
C GLY A 218 8.00 0.48 18.99
N LYS A 219 8.78 0.18 20.06
CA LYS A 219 8.30 0.05 21.45
C LYS A 219 8.47 1.33 22.28
N ASN A 220 9.17 2.33 21.75
CA ASN A 220 9.43 3.58 22.45
C ASN A 220 8.17 4.46 22.42
N PRO A 221 7.91 5.22 23.49
CA PRO A 221 6.76 6.12 23.54
C PRO A 221 6.90 7.30 22.57
N GLU A 222 8.14 7.69 22.25
CA GLU A 222 8.44 8.81 21.37
C GLU A 222 9.66 8.54 20.48
N TRP A 223 9.72 9.28 19.38
CA TRP A 223 10.88 9.34 18.48
C TRP A 223 11.00 10.75 17.93
N SER A 224 12.23 11.30 17.93
CA SER A 224 12.51 12.65 17.46
C SER A 224 13.36 12.65 16.19
N ILE A 225 12.96 13.48 15.23
CA ILE A 225 13.69 13.70 13.98
C ILE A 225 13.60 15.17 13.57
N GLY A 226 14.69 15.71 13.04
CA GLY A 226 14.67 17.05 12.45
C GLY A 226 13.94 17.08 11.11
N LEU A 227 13.11 18.09 10.86
CA LEU A 227 12.32 18.24 9.63
C LEU A 227 13.13 18.14 8.33
N LYS A 228 14.40 18.55 8.34
CA LYS A 228 15.29 18.44 7.18
C LYS A 228 15.52 17.00 6.72
N LYS A 229 15.40 16.03 7.63
CA LYS A 229 15.56 14.59 7.35
C LYS A 229 14.24 13.91 6.92
N LEU A 230 13.10 14.62 7.01
CA LEU A 230 11.77 14.15 6.63
C LEU A 230 11.34 14.57 5.20
N LYS A 231 12.25 15.20 4.45
CA LYS A 231 12.00 15.67 3.08
C LYS A 231 11.95 14.53 2.07
#